data_AF-A0A353PEC9-F1
#
_entry.id   AF-A0A353PEC9-F1
#
_cell.length_a   1.000
_cell.length_b   1.000
_cell.length_c   1.000
_cell.angle_alpha   90.00
_cell.angle_beta   90.00
_cell.angle_gamma   90.00
#
_symmetry.space_group_name_H-M   'P 1'
#
loop_
_entity.id
_entity.type
_entity.pdbx_description
1 polymer ?
#
loop_
_entity_poly.entity_id
_entity_poly.type
_entity_poly.pdbx_seq_one_letter_code
_entity_poly.pdbx_strand_id
1 'polypeptide(L)'
;ITVALGIGFLVLQAEEYVHAYEHLNLTLESGIYGSTFYMLTGFHGAHVTLGTIMLTVMLFRSLKGHFRPERHFAFEATAWYWHFVDVVWLGLFIFVYIL
;
A
#
# COMPACT_ATOMS: atom_id res chain seq x y z
N ILE A 1 -9.59 -0.95 -12.15
CA ILE A 1 -9.38 -2.18 -11.36
C ILE A 1 -8.31 -1.96 -10.30
N THR A 2 -7.07 -1.60 -10.66
CA THR A 2 -5.95 -1.42 -9.72
C THR A 2 -6.26 -0.53 -8.51
N VAL A 3 -6.93 0.61 -8.72
CA VAL A 3 -7.38 1.48 -7.60
C VAL A 3 -8.28 0.73 -6.61
N ALA A 4 -9.24 -0.04 -7.09
CA ALA A 4 -10.15 -0.80 -6.24
C ALA A 4 -9.41 -1.91 -5.47
N LEU A 5 -8.43 -2.56 -6.10
CA LEU A 5 -7.57 -3.54 -5.44
C LEU A 5 -6.67 -2.89 -4.38
N GLY A 6 -6.14 -1.70 -4.65
CA GLY A 6 -5.38 -0.92 -3.66
C GLY A 6 -6.22 -0.52 -2.44
N ILE A 7 -7.46 -0.10 -2.66
CA ILE A 7 -8.41 0.14 -1.55
C ILE A 7 -8.70 -1.16 -0.80
N GLY A 8 -8.95 -2.26 -1.51
CA GLY A 8 -9.18 -3.57 -0.89
C GLY A 8 -8.00 -4.01 -0.01
N PHE A 9 -6.76 -3.81 -0.48
CA PHE A 9 -5.56 -4.06 0.30
C PHE A 9 -5.54 -3.24 1.59
N LEU A 10 -5.81 -1.94 1.54
CA LEU A 10 -5.83 -1.07 2.72
C LEU A 10 -6.90 -1.47 3.73
N VAL A 11 -8.07 -1.91 3.27
CA VAL A 11 -9.14 -2.42 4.13
C VAL A 11 -8.68 -3.69 4.84
N LEU A 12 -8.11 -4.65 4.10
CA LEU A 12 -7.59 -5.89 4.70
C LEU A 12 -6.45 -5.61 5.69
N GLN A 13 -5.57 -4.65 5.39
CA GLN A 13 -4.49 -4.25 6.30
C GLN A 13 -5.04 -3.62 7.60
N ALA A 14 -6.12 -2.85 7.50
CA ALA A 14 -6.77 -2.28 8.68
C ALA A 14 -7.45 -3.35 9.54
N GLU A 15 -8.17 -4.29 8.92
CA GLU A 15 -8.76 -5.44 9.62
C GLU A 15 -7.71 -6.30 10.30
N GLU A 16 -6.56 -6.51 9.65
CA GLU A 16 -5.42 -7.20 10.25
C GLU A 16 -4.92 -6.48 11.50
N TYR A 17 -4.78 -5.15 11.47
CA TYR A 17 -4.33 -4.38 12.63
C TYR A 17 -5.33 -4.44 13.78
N VAL A 18 -6.63 -4.38 13.49
CA VAL A 18 -7.67 -4.57 14.51
C VAL A 18 -7.56 -5.97 15.11
N HIS A 19 -7.44 -7.01 14.27
CA HIS A 19 -7.30 -8.38 14.74
C HIS A 19 -6.04 -8.60 15.58
N ALA A 20 -4.90 -8.08 15.13
CA ALA A 20 -3.63 -8.17 15.83
C ALA A 20 -3.69 -7.48 17.20
N TYR A 21 -4.32 -6.31 17.27
CA TYR A 21 -4.47 -5.56 18.52
C TYR A 21 -5.44 -6.25 19.49
N GLU A 22 -6.64 -6.63 19.02
CA GLU A 22 -7.72 -7.12 19.89
C GLU A 22 -7.58 -8.61 20.26
N HIS A 23 -7.15 -9.46 19.32
CA HIS A 23 -7.14 -10.91 19.50
C HIS A 23 -5.75 -11.48 19.79
N LEU A 24 -4.68 -10.84 19.32
CA LEU A 24 -3.31 -11.31 19.54
C LEU A 24 -2.57 -10.52 20.64
N ASN A 25 -3.16 -9.45 21.18
CA ASN A 25 -2.51 -8.49 22.08
C ASN A 25 -1.18 -7.96 21.51
N LEU A 26 -1.07 -7.91 20.18
CA LEU A 26 0.10 -7.40 19.48
C LEU A 26 -0.06 -5.90 19.35
N THR A 27 0.77 -5.15 20.08
CA THR A 27 0.73 -3.68 20.11
C THR A 27 2.11 -3.12 19.78
N LEU A 28 2.21 -1.79 19.64
CA LEU A 28 3.52 -1.14 19.52
C LEU A 28 4.40 -1.37 20.76
N GLU A 29 3.81 -1.68 21.92
CA GLU A 29 4.51 -1.89 23.18
C GLU A 29 4.76 -3.37 23.50
N SER A 30 4.28 -4.31 22.67
CA SER A 30 4.45 -5.75 22.90
C SER A 30 5.87 -6.26 22.56
N GLY A 31 6.89 -5.41 22.78
CA GLY A 31 8.29 -5.69 22.53
C GLY A 31 8.72 -5.47 21.07
N ILE A 32 9.94 -5.93 20.76
CA ILE A 32 10.63 -5.66 19.49
C ILE A 32 9.82 -6.15 18.28
N TYR A 33 9.14 -7.29 18.39
CA TYR A 33 8.34 -7.83 17.30
C TYR A 33 7.15 -6.94 16.97
N GLY A 34 6.34 -6.56 17.96
CA GLY A 34 5.17 -5.67 17.75
C GLY A 34 5.57 -4.30 17.21
N SER A 35 6.59 -3.66 17.79
CA SER A 35 7.07 -2.37 17.30
C SER A 35 7.59 -2.45 15.86
N THR A 36 8.31 -3.52 15.51
CA THR A 36 8.87 -3.71 14.16
C THR A 36 7.79 -4.05 13.15
N PHE A 37 6.83 -4.91 13.51
CA PHE A 37 5.68 -5.26 12.70
C PHE A 37 4.90 -4.02 12.26
N TYR A 38 4.44 -3.20 13.21
CA TYR A 38 3.64 -2.01 12.90
C TYR A 38 4.46 -0.92 12.21
N MET A 39 5.76 -0.78 12.52
CA MET A 39 6.60 0.21 11.84
C MET A 39 6.82 -0.16 10.36
N LEU A 40 7.17 -1.41 10.07
CA LEU A 40 7.43 -1.86 8.70
C LEU A 40 6.15 -1.92 7.86
N THR A 41 5.13 -2.62 8.34
CA THR A 41 3.86 -2.77 7.61
C THR A 41 3.09 -1.46 7.56
N GLY A 42 3.15 -0.63 8.61
CA GLY A 42 2.43 0.64 8.69
C GLY A 42 3.03 1.71 7.78
N PHE A 43 4.36 1.83 7.75
CA PHE A 43 5.04 2.73 6.82
C PHE A 43 4.81 2.32 5.36
N HIS A 44 4.81 1.01 5.11
CA HIS A 44 4.43 0.48 3.81
C HIS A 44 2.96 0.79 3.47
N GLY A 45 2.03 0.60 4.40
CA GLY A 45 0.61 0.96 4.25
C GLY A 45 0.41 2.44 3.94
N ALA A 46 1.24 3.33 4.51
CA ALA A 46 1.25 4.75 4.16
C ALA A 46 1.65 4.99 2.69
N HIS A 47 2.64 4.25 2.18
CA HIS A 47 3.04 4.31 0.76
C HIS A 47 1.94 3.76 -0.17
N VAL A 48 1.28 2.66 0.21
CA VAL A 48 0.13 2.13 -0.54
C VAL A 48 -1.01 3.13 -0.55
N THR A 49 -1.27 3.83 0.55
CA THR A 49 -2.29 4.89 0.63
C THR A 49 -1.97 6.02 -0.34
N LEU A 50 -0.75 6.56 -0.29
CA LEU A 50 -0.30 7.61 -1.20
C LEU A 50 -0.38 7.15 -2.67
N GLY A 51 0.08 5.93 -2.96
CA GLY A 51 -0.01 5.31 -4.27
C GLY A 51 -1.45 5.21 -4.78
N THR A 52 -2.39 4.83 -3.91
CA THR A 52 -3.80 4.66 -4.26
C THR A 52 -4.43 6.01 -4.57
N ILE A 53 -4.09 7.06 -3.81
CA ILE A 53 -4.52 8.43 -4.09
C ILE A 53 -3.97 8.88 -5.46
N MET A 54 -2.68 8.69 -5.72
CA MET A 54 -2.07 9.06 -7.00
C MET A 54 -2.71 8.33 -8.18
N LEU A 55 -2.92 7.02 -8.07
CA LEU A 55 -3.62 6.23 -9.10
C LEU A 55 -5.06 6.70 -9.31
N THR A 56 -5.77 7.05 -8.24
CA THR A 56 -7.13 7.59 -8.31
C THR A 56 -7.15 8.92 -9.07
N VAL A 57 -6.22 9.82 -8.75
CA VAL A 57 -6.07 11.09 -9.47
C VAL A 57 -5.72 10.85 -10.95
N MET A 58 -4.80 9.93 -11.24
CA MET A 58 -4.45 9.58 -12.62
C MET A 58 -5.64 8.99 -13.38
N LEU A 59 -6.43 8.11 -12.76
CA LEU A 59 -7.65 7.55 -13.35
C LEU A 59 -8.62 8.67 -13.77
N PHE A 60 -8.93 9.60 -12.88
CA PHE A 60 -9.83 10.71 -13.23
C PHE A 60 -9.25 11.63 -14.31
N ARG A 61 -7.94 11.90 -14.30
CA ARG A 61 -7.28 12.69 -15.37
C ARG A 61 -7.32 11.97 -16.71
N SER A 62 -7.15 10.65 -16.73
CA SER A 62 -7.26 9.83 -17.94
C SER A 62 -8.67 9.82 -18.50
N LEU A 63 -9.69 9.67 -17.63
CA LEU A 63 -11.10 9.74 -18.04
C LEU A 63 -11.48 11.11 -18.63
N LYS A 64 -10.84 12.19 -18.17
CA LYS A 64 -11.00 13.55 -18.74
C LYS A 64 -10.17 13.80 -20.00
N GLY A 65 -9.42 12.80 -20.50
CA GLY A 65 -8.63 12.92 -21.73
C GLY A 65 -7.38 13.82 -21.59
N HIS A 66 -6.85 13.99 -20.38
CA HIS A 66 -5.70 14.88 -20.14
C HIS A 66 -4.36 14.32 -20.64
N PHE A 67 -4.32 13.08 -21.13
CA PHE A 67 -3.09 12.42 -21.58
C PHE A 67 -3.15 12.11 -23.07
N ARG A 68 -1.99 12.24 -23.72
CA ARG A 68 -1.76 11.81 -25.11
C ARG A 68 -0.71 10.70 -25.12
N PRO A 69 -0.68 9.82 -26.13
CA PRO A 69 0.29 8.73 -26.19
C PRO A 69 1.75 9.19 -26.10
N GLU A 70 2.07 10.44 -26.48
CA GLU A 70 3.43 10.98 -26.42
C GLU A 70 3.66 11.83 -25.16
N ARG A 71 2.61 12.12 -24.39
CA ARG A 71 2.63 13.04 -23.23
C ARG A 71 1.84 12.47 -22.06
N HIS A 72 2.37 11.40 -21.46
CA HIS A 72 1.75 10.68 -20.35
C HIS A 72 2.73 10.31 -19.21
N PHE A 73 3.87 11.01 -19.13
CA PHE A 73 4.90 10.78 -18.10
C PHE A 73 4.35 10.71 -16.66
N ALA A 74 3.41 11.59 -16.28
CA ALA A 74 2.83 11.56 -14.94
C ALA A 74 2.08 10.26 -14.64
N PHE A 75 1.43 9.66 -15.65
CA PHE A 75 0.81 8.35 -15.53
C PHE A 75 1.88 7.26 -15.39
N GLU A 76 2.91 7.27 -16.23
CA GLU A 76 4.00 6.29 -16.15
C GLU A 76 4.73 6.34 -14.80
N ALA A 77 5.09 7.53 -14.32
CA ALA A 77 5.75 7.71 -13.03
C ALA A 77 4.89 7.18 -11.87
N THR A 78 3.58 7.41 -11.93
CA THR A 78 2.65 6.88 -10.92
C THR A 78 2.57 5.35 -10.99
N ALA A 79 2.57 4.76 -12.19
CA ALA A 79 2.57 3.32 -12.37
C ALA A 79 3.87 2.69 -11.83
N TRP A 80 5.03 3.29 -12.12
CA TRP A 80 6.32 2.85 -11.57
C TRP A 80 6.37 2.93 -10.05
N TYR A 81 5.87 4.02 -9.47
CA TYR A 81 5.73 4.13 -8.01
C TYR A 81 4.87 2.98 -7.45
N TRP A 82 3.74 2.68 -8.08
CA TRP A 82 2.85 1.60 -7.63
C TRP A 82 3.53 0.23 -7.67
N HIS A 83 4.23 -0.08 -8.77
CA HIS A 83 4.99 -1.33 -8.89
C HIS A 83 6.14 -1.43 -7.89
N PHE A 84 6.83 -0.33 -7.60
CA PHE A 84 7.85 -0.31 -6.56
C PHE A 84 7.27 -0.66 -5.19
N VAL A 85 6.13 -0.06 -4.83
CA VAL A 85 5.43 -0.37 -3.58
C VAL A 85 5.06 -1.85 -3.55
N ASP A 86 4.50 -2.40 -4.62
CA ASP A 86 4.13 -3.82 -4.70
C ASP A 86 5.33 -4.77 -4.46
N VAL A 87 6.49 -4.47 -5.05
CA VAL A 87 7.71 -5.27 -4.83
C VAL A 87 8.19 -5.20 -3.38
N VAL A 88 8.10 -4.03 -2.73
CA VAL A 88 8.42 -3.90 -1.29
C VAL A 88 7.49 -4.77 -0.45
N TRP A 89 6.21 -4.85 -0.81
CA TRP A 89 5.25 -5.71 -0.10
C TRP A 89 5.62 -7.19 -0.19
N LEU A 90 6.03 -7.67 -1.37
CA LEU A 90 6.47 -9.07 -1.52
C LEU A 90 7.64 -9.41 -0.57
N GLY A 91 8.58 -8.47 -0.41
CA GLY A 91 9.66 -8.60 0.56
C GLY A 91 9.14 -8.66 2.00
N LEU A 92 8.31 -7.68 2.40
CA LEU A 92 7.73 -7.65 3.74
C LEU A 92 6.92 -8.90 4.05
N PHE A 93 6.13 -9.40 3.09
CA PHE A 93 5.33 -10.60 3.27
C PHE A 93 6.19 -11.81 3.64
N ILE A 94 7.32 -11.99 2.95
CA ILE A 94 8.27 -13.07 3.24
C ILE A 94 8.86 -12.92 4.64
N PHE A 95 9.36 -11.73 5.00
CA PHE A 95 10.10 -11.54 6.25
C PHE A 95 9.24 -11.40 7.51
N VAL A 96 7.97 -11.00 7.38
CA VAL A 96 7.09 -10.75 8.52
C VAL A 96 6.18 -11.95 8.81
N TYR A 97 5.76 -12.66 7.76
CA TYR A 97 4.74 -13.72 7.87
C TYR A 97 5.27 -15.13 7.62
N ILE A 98 6.31 -15.30 6.79
CA ILE A 98 6.82 -16.63 6.42
C ILE A 98 8.05 -17.01 7.24
N LEU A 99 9.03 -16.10 7.35
CA LEU A 99 10.28 -16.30 8.08
C LEU A 99 10.17 -15.83 9.53
#